data_AF-A0A482YUY6-F1
#
_entry.id   AF-A0A482YUY6-F1
#
_cell.length_a   1.000
_cell.length_b   1.000
_cell.length_c   1.000
_cell.angle_alpha   90.00
_cell.angle_beta   90.00
_cell.angle_gamma   90.00
#
_symmetry.space_group_name_H-M   'P 1'
#
loop_
_entity.id
_entity.type
_entity.pdbx_description
1 polymer ?
#
loop_
_entity_poly.entity_id
_entity_poly.type
_entity_poly.pdbx_seq_one_letter_code
_entity_poly.pdbx_strand_id
1 'polypeptide(L)'
;MGVLQFTPCSQSFTNALKRAGIDTPKGQNTHILRHTFASQFMMNGDNILVLQRALRHSDIKMTIRYAHFAPDHLKEIKELNPLNYLS
;
A
#
# COMPACT_ATOMS: atom_id res chain seq x y z
N MET A 1 24.43 13.97 17.06
CA MET A 1 23.20 13.15 16.98
C MET A 1 23.61 11.73 16.60
N GLY A 2 23.39 10.76 17.47
CA GLY A 2 23.67 9.36 17.16
C GLY A 2 22.58 8.80 16.25
N VAL A 3 22.97 8.22 15.12
CA VAL A 3 22.03 7.50 14.24
C VAL A 3 21.53 6.29 15.01
N LEU A 4 20.22 6.14 15.18
CA LEU A 4 19.63 4.91 15.70
C LEU A 4 19.99 3.77 14.74
N GLN A 5 20.95 2.95 15.14
CA GLN A 5 21.37 1.78 14.38
C GLN A 5 20.41 0.63 14.71
N PHE A 6 19.64 0.22 13.71
CA PHE A 6 18.82 -0.99 13.83
C PHE A 6 19.72 -2.22 13.74
N THR A 7 19.46 -3.21 14.59
CA THR A 7 20.04 -4.55 14.48
C THR A 7 19.18 -5.42 13.57
N PRO A 8 19.73 -6.51 12.99
CA PRO A 8 18.95 -7.46 12.20
C PRO A 8 17.75 -7.99 12.98
N CYS A 9 16.53 -7.76 12.48
CA CYS A 9 15.29 -8.03 13.20
C CYS A 9 14.42 -9.13 12.59
N SER A 10 14.87 -9.82 11.53
CA SER A 10 14.07 -10.82 10.79
C SER A 10 13.54 -11.95 11.67
N GLN A 11 14.36 -12.45 12.61
CA GLN A 11 13.95 -13.49 13.56
C GLN A 11 12.95 -12.93 14.58
N SER A 12 13.21 -11.74 15.12
CA SER A 12 12.32 -11.05 16.04
C SER A 12 10.96 -10.77 15.41
N PHE A 13 10.95 -10.39 14.12
CA PHE A 13 9.74 -10.18 13.34
C PHE A 13 8.96 -11.48 13.13
N THR A 14 9.64 -12.57 12.78
CA THR A 14 9.01 -13.90 12.67
C THR A 14 8.40 -14.35 14.00
N ASN A 15 9.10 -14.12 15.12
CA ASN A 15 8.59 -14.42 16.45
C ASN A 15 7.42 -13.50 16.85
N ALA A 16 7.39 -12.24 16.37
CA ALA A 16 6.26 -11.35 16.55
C ALA A 16 5.01 -11.84 15.80
N LEU A 17 5.15 -12.27 14.53
CA LEU A 17 4.06 -12.86 13.77
C LEU A 17 3.48 -14.11 14.47
N LYS A 18 4.36 -15.00 14.95
CA LYS A 18 3.95 -16.19 15.73
C LYS A 18 3.17 -15.83 16.98
N ARG A 19 3.64 -14.85 17.77
CA ARG A 19 2.94 -14.37 18.98
C ARG A 19 1.60 -13.72 18.67
N ALA A 20 1.50 -13.05 17.52
CA ALA A 20 0.26 -12.46 17.04
C ALA A 20 -0.72 -13.47 16.43
N GLY A 21 -0.33 -14.75 16.28
CA GLY A 21 -1.15 -15.77 15.63
C GLY A 21 -1.38 -15.52 14.14
N ILE A 22 -0.46 -14.82 13.47
CA ILE A 22 -0.57 -14.47 12.05
C ILE A 22 0.24 -15.48 11.24
N ASP A 23 -0.47 -16.32 10.48
CA ASP A 23 0.13 -17.19 9.48
C ASP A 23 0.30 -16.47 8.14
N THR A 24 1.47 -16.64 7.54
CA THR A 24 1.83 -16.01 6.26
C THR A 24 2.19 -17.07 5.24
N PRO A 25 1.89 -16.86 3.95
CA PRO A 25 2.38 -17.75 2.90
C PRO A 25 3.91 -17.82 2.89
N LYS A 26 4.46 -18.99 2.55
CA LYS A 26 5.91 -19.22 2.50
C LYS A 26 6.58 -18.16 1.62
N GLY A 27 7.59 -17.48 2.16
CA GLY A 27 8.36 -16.45 1.46
C GLY A 27 7.76 -15.04 1.45
N GLN A 28 6.58 -14.82 2.05
CA GLN A 28 5.93 -13.50 2.06
C GLN A 28 6.29 -12.62 3.26
N ASN A 29 6.95 -13.16 4.28
CA ASN A 29 7.31 -12.41 5.50
C ASN A 29 8.06 -11.10 5.23
N THR A 30 8.94 -11.09 4.23
CA THR A 30 9.73 -9.89 3.91
C THR A 30 8.91 -8.77 3.28
N HIS A 31 7.73 -9.09 2.73
CA HIS A 31 6.91 -8.14 1.97
C HIS A 31 5.53 -7.91 2.58
N ILE A 32 5.11 -8.68 3.59
CA ILE A 32 3.74 -8.62 4.12
C ILE A 32 3.38 -7.22 4.62
N LEU A 33 4.26 -6.55 5.38
CA LEU A 33 4.00 -5.19 5.86
C LEU A 33 3.91 -4.18 4.70
N ARG A 34 4.70 -4.37 3.64
CA ARG A 34 4.65 -3.54 2.43
C ARG A 34 3.32 -3.73 1.69
N HIS A 35 2.84 -4.97 1.62
CA HIS A 35 1.52 -5.29 1.05
C HIS A 35 0.40 -4.71 1.90
N THR A 36 0.48 -4.82 3.24
CA THR A 36 -0.50 -4.22 4.16
C THR A 36 -0.58 -2.70 3.98
N PHE A 37 0.57 -2.01 3.94
CA PHE A 37 0.60 -0.57 3.67
C PHE A 37 -0.06 -0.24 2.33
N ALA A 38 0.28 -0.95 1.27
CA ALA A 38 -0.26 -0.68 -0.06
C ALA A 38 -1.78 -0.91 -0.16
N SER A 39 -2.29 -1.98 0.45
CA SER A 39 -3.72 -2.26 0.54
C SER A 39 -4.45 -1.16 1.31
N GLN A 40 -3.97 -0.81 2.51
CA GLN A 40 -4.60 0.23 3.34
C GLN A 40 -4.55 1.61 2.66
N PHE A 41 -3.46 1.93 1.99
CA PHE A 41 -3.32 3.18 1.23
C PHE A 41 -4.39 3.28 0.14
N MET A 42 -4.61 2.23 -0.65
CA MET A 42 -5.68 2.24 -1.65
C MET A 42 -7.09 2.20 -1.04
N MET A 43 -7.30 1.46 0.05
CA MET A 43 -8.59 1.44 0.76
C MET A 43 -9.01 2.83 1.26
N ASN A 44 -8.04 3.68 1.60
CA ASN A 44 -8.31 5.06 2.00
C ASN A 44 -8.65 5.99 0.83
N GLY A 45 -8.66 5.50 -0.41
CA GLY A 45 -8.98 6.29 -1.59
C GLY A 45 -7.82 7.13 -2.14
N ASP A 46 -6.58 6.85 -1.71
CA ASP A 46 -5.43 7.60 -2.19
C ASP A 46 -5.03 7.25 -3.64
N ASN A 47 -4.20 8.11 -4.22
CA ASN A 47 -3.82 8.04 -5.63
C ASN A 47 -2.81 6.92 -5.93
N ILE A 48 -3.15 6.05 -6.90
CA ILE A 48 -2.31 4.91 -7.29
C ILE A 48 -0.91 5.26 -7.82
N LEU A 49 -0.74 6.43 -8.44
CA LEU A 49 0.57 6.92 -8.90
C LEU A 49 1.43 7.40 -7.72
N VAL A 50 0.80 7.92 -6.66
CA VAL A 50 1.50 8.24 -5.41
C VAL A 50 1.97 6.95 -4.74
N LEU A 51 1.11 5.93 -4.70
CA LEU A 51 1.50 4.61 -4.19
C LEU A 51 2.68 4.01 -4.96
N GLN A 52 2.69 4.11 -6.31
CA GLN A 52 3.80 3.63 -7.13
C GLN A 52 5.14 4.26 -6.70
N ARG A 53 5.15 5.57 -6.48
CA ARG A 53 6.35 6.31 -6.06
C ARG A 53 6.75 5.97 -4.62
N ALA A 54 5.79 5.88 -3.70
CA ALA A 54 6.02 5.50 -2.31
C ALA A 54 6.66 4.11 -2.20
N LEU A 55 6.19 3.15 -3.00
CA LEU A 55 6.75 1.80 -3.07
C LEU A 55 8.00 1.71 -3.95
N ARG A 56 8.36 2.76 -4.69
CA ARG A 56 9.46 2.77 -5.67
C ARG A 56 9.31 1.67 -6.71
N HIS A 57 8.10 1.44 -7.22
CA HIS A 57 7.86 0.52 -8.32
C HIS A 57 8.26 1.16 -9.64
N SER A 58 9.16 0.50 -10.37
CA SER A 58 9.60 0.92 -11.71
C SER A 58 8.50 0.79 -12.77
N ASP A 59 7.63 -0.21 -12.61
CA ASP A 59 6.49 -0.46 -13.51
C ASP A 59 5.16 -0.33 -12.74
N ILE A 60 4.23 0.44 -13.31
CA ILE A 60 2.88 0.62 -12.77
C ILE A 60 2.12 -0.71 -12.64
N LYS A 61 2.41 -1.70 -13.48
CA LYS A 61 1.82 -3.06 -13.40
C LYS A 61 2.05 -3.70 -12.03
N MET A 62 3.15 -3.39 -11.34
CA MET A 62 3.40 -3.90 -9.99
C MET A 62 2.44 -3.31 -8.96
N THR A 63 2.03 -2.05 -9.14
CA THR A 63 1.15 -1.29 -8.25
C THR A 63 -0.33 -1.54 -8.55
N ILE A 64 -0.70 -1.78 -9.82
CA ILE A 64 -2.09 -2.07 -10.23
C ILE A 64 -2.68 -3.27 -9.48
N ARG A 65 -1.85 -4.18 -8.97
CA ARG A 65 -2.30 -5.27 -8.07
C ARG A 65 -3.09 -4.79 -6.86
N TYR A 66 -2.94 -3.54 -6.42
CA TYR A 66 -3.72 -2.97 -5.29
C TYR A 66 -4.94 -2.14 -5.73
N ALA A 67 -5.15 -1.93 -7.04
CA ALA A 67 -6.21 -1.06 -7.53
C ALA A 67 -7.61 -1.53 -7.10
N HIS A 68 -7.80 -2.85 -6.92
CA HIS A 68 -9.07 -3.44 -6.47
C HIS A 68 -9.44 -3.10 -5.02
N PHE A 69 -8.51 -2.52 -4.25
CA PHE A 69 -8.79 -2.00 -2.91
C PHE A 69 -9.31 -0.56 -2.93
N ALA A 70 -9.22 0.15 -4.06
CA ALA A 70 -9.73 1.52 -4.16
C ALA A 70 -11.25 1.54 -3.99
N PRO A 71 -11.80 2.53 -3.27
CA PRO A 71 -13.24 2.76 -3.23
C PRO A 71 -13.78 3.10 -4.63
N ASP A 72 -15.09 2.96 -4.81
CA ASP A 72 -15.72 3.30 -6.08
C ASP A 72 -15.76 4.83 -6.28
N HIS A 73 -15.08 5.32 -7.31
CA HIS A 73 -14.98 6.75 -7.65
C HIS A 73 -15.99 7.19 -8.73
N LEU A 74 -16.97 6.37 -9.10
CA LEU A 74 -17.93 6.70 -10.17
C LEU A 74 -18.72 7.99 -9.93
N LYS A 75 -18.96 8.39 -8.67
CA LYS A 75 -19.64 9.66 -8.34
C LYS A 75 -18.80 10.89 -8.70
N GLU A 76 -17.49 10.81 -8.51
CA GLU A 76 -16.55 11.91 -8.78
C GLU A 76 -16.53 12.28 -10.26
N ILE A 77 -16.84 11.33 -11.17
CA ILE A 77 -16.93 11.60 -12.61
C ILE A 77 -17.95 12.70 -12.92
N LYS A 78 -19.10 12.68 -12.22
CA LYS A 78 -20.15 13.70 -12.42
C LYS A 78 -19.73 15.04 -11.82
N GLU A 79 -19.07 15.01 -10.66
CA GLU A 79 -18.66 16.20 -9.92
C GLU A 79 -17.50 16.94 -10.60
N LEU A 80 -16.53 16.20 -11.13
CA LEU A 80 -15.33 16.72 -11.80
C LEU A 80 -15.52 16.97 -13.31
N ASN A 81 -16.76 16.89 -13.81
CA ASN A 81 -17.05 17.12 -15.21
C ASN A 81 -16.77 18.60 -15.58
N PRO A 82 -15.91 18.88 -16.58
CA PRO A 82 -15.58 20.27 -16.96
C PRO A 82 -16.78 21.09 -17.44
N LEU A 83 -17.86 20.43 -17.87
CA LEU A 83 -19.10 21.11 -18.25
C LEU A 83 -19.79 21.80 -17.07
N ASN A 84 -19.47 21.41 -15.83
CA ASN A 84 -20.01 22.05 -14.62
C ASN A 84 -19.53 23.50 -14.46
N TYR A 85 -18.48 23.92 -15.18
CA TYR A 85 -17.92 25.28 -15.14
C TYR A 85 -18.37 26.17 -16.31
N LEU A 86 -19.26 25.68 -17.18
CA LEU A 86 -19.71 26.39 -18.39
C LEU A 86 -21.03 27.16 -18.21
N SER A 87 -21.47 27.38 -16.96
CA SER A 87 -22.65 28.20 -16.64
C SER A 87 -22.36 29.69 -16.68
#